data_AF-A0A8C6SKH4-F1
#
_entry.id   AF-A0A8C6SKH4-F1
#
_cell.length_a   1.000
_cell.length_b   1.000
_cell.length_c   1.000
_cell.angle_alpha   90.00
_cell.angle_beta   90.00
_cell.angle_gamma   90.00
#
_symmetry.space_group_name_H-M   'P 1'
#
loop_
_entity.id
_entity.type
_entity.pdbx_description
1 polymer ?
#
loop_
_entity_poly.entity_id
_entity_poly.type
_entity_poly.pdbx_seq_one_letter_code
_entity_poly.pdbx_strand_id
1 'polypeptide(L)'
;MVQREMTILSVLQLKLQQRRTREELVSQGIMPPLKSPAAFHEQRRSLERARTEDYLKRKIRSRPERSELVRMHILEETSAEPSLQAKQLRLKRARLADDLNDKISHRPGPSSWCTRTSCPWPSPWTTNCWVNEYLLLVQLTKTLVTALRYMNFPIQNNQLIRHRWHKPAVAYR
;
A
#
# COMPACT_ATOMS: atom_id res chain seq x y z
N MET A 1 -17.75 -58.23 27.25
CA MET A 1 -16.96 -56.97 27.32
C MET A 1 -15.59 -57.32 27.88
N VAL A 2 -14.61 -57.58 27.02
CA VAL A 2 -13.25 -57.96 27.48
C VAL A 2 -12.46 -56.68 27.73
N GLN A 3 -12.26 -56.33 29.00
CA GLN A 3 -11.30 -55.30 29.36
C GLN A 3 -9.91 -55.81 28.99
N ARG A 4 -9.29 -55.20 27.97
CA ARG A 4 -7.89 -55.45 27.64
C ARG A 4 -7.05 -54.82 28.75
N GLU A 5 -6.49 -55.63 29.65
CA GLU A 5 -5.42 -55.18 30.53
C GLU A 5 -4.20 -54.85 29.68
N MET A 6 -4.02 -53.57 29.40
CA MET A 6 -2.85 -53.07 28.72
C MET A 6 -1.70 -53.00 29.73
N THR A 7 -0.61 -53.73 29.45
CA THR A 7 0.61 -53.66 30.27
C THR A 7 1.17 -52.24 30.28
N ILE A 8 1.88 -51.85 31.34
CA ILE A 8 2.47 -50.50 31.48
C ILE A 8 3.30 -50.13 30.24
N LEU A 9 4.04 -51.09 29.68
CA LEU A 9 4.85 -50.91 28.47
C LEU A 9 3.98 -50.55 27.24
N SER A 10 2.86 -51.25 27.05
CA SER A 10 1.96 -50.99 25.92
C SER A 10 1.31 -49.60 25.98
N VAL A 11 0.91 -49.15 27.19
CA VAL A 11 0.35 -47.81 27.41
C VAL A 11 1.39 -46.73 27.13
N LEU A 12 2.63 -46.93 27.60
CA LEU A 12 3.72 -45.98 27.37
C LEU A 12 4.04 -45.83 25.89
N GLN A 13 4.10 -46.94 25.14
CA GLN A 13 4.36 -46.91 23.69
C GLN A 13 3.30 -46.08 22.94
N LEU A 14 2.01 -46.26 23.25
CA LEU A 14 0.93 -45.48 22.65
C LEU A 14 1.04 -43.98 23.00
N LYS A 15 1.33 -43.64 24.26
CA LYS A 15 1.48 -42.24 24.69
C LYS A 15 2.69 -41.55 24.04
N LEU A 16 3.77 -42.29 23.80
CA LEU A 16 4.94 -41.76 23.11
C LEU A 16 4.68 -41.52 21.62
N GLN A 17 3.85 -42.35 20.97
CA GLN A 17 3.44 -42.12 19.58
C GLN A 17 2.49 -40.93 19.43
N GLN A 18 1.62 -40.70 20.42
CA GLN A 18 0.66 -39.59 20.44
C GLN A 18 1.27 -38.27 20.96
N ARG A 19 2.57 -38.22 21.25
CA ARG A 19 3.21 -37.01 21.77
C ARG A 19 3.37 -35.95 20.67
N ARG A 20 3.18 -34.69 21.06
CA ARG A 20 3.50 -33.52 20.21
C ARG A 20 5.01 -33.34 20.09
N THR A 21 5.44 -32.70 19.00
CA THR A 21 6.86 -32.35 18.83
C THR A 21 7.28 -31.29 19.86
N ARG A 22 8.58 -31.21 20.15
CA ARG A 22 9.08 -30.25 21.15
C ARG A 22 8.87 -28.82 20.64
N GLU A 23 9.00 -28.62 19.33
CA GLU A 23 8.82 -27.36 18.62
C GLU A 23 7.38 -26.85 18.76
N GLU A 24 6.38 -27.73 18.58
CA GLU A 24 4.97 -27.40 18.81
C GLU A 24 4.69 -26.96 20.25
N LEU A 25 5.29 -27.65 21.24
CA LEU A 25 5.12 -27.29 22.66
C LEU A 25 5.73 -25.91 22.99
N VAL A 26 6.85 -25.55 22.35
CA VAL A 26 7.44 -24.21 22.47
C VAL A 26 6.56 -23.16 21.80
N SER A 27 6.03 -23.45 20.61
CA SER A 27 5.10 -22.57 19.89
C SER A 27 3.83 -22.27 20.72
N GLN A 28 3.32 -23.28 21.43
CA GLN A 28 2.18 -23.15 22.35
C GLN A 28 2.53 -22.48 23.70
N GLY A 29 3.81 -22.17 23.94
CA GLY A 29 4.26 -21.55 25.19
C GLY A 29 4.29 -22.49 26.41
N ILE A 30 4.19 -23.81 26.22
CA ILE A 30 4.25 -24.80 27.30
C ILE A 30 5.70 -25.03 27.74
N MET A 31 6.63 -25.11 26.77
CA MET A 31 8.05 -25.36 27.02
C MET A 31 8.92 -24.12 26.74
N PRO A 32 10.03 -23.93 27.48
CA PRO A 32 11.04 -22.93 27.18
C PRO A 32 11.64 -23.07 25.75
N PRO A 33 12.06 -21.95 25.12
CA PRO A 33 12.70 -21.99 23.80
C PRO A 33 13.94 -22.88 23.76
N LEU A 34 14.08 -23.65 22.67
CA LEU A 34 15.14 -24.64 22.47
C LEU A 34 16.55 -24.02 22.42
N LYS A 35 16.63 -22.77 21.96
CA LYS A 35 17.89 -22.05 21.72
C LYS A 35 18.52 -21.50 23.00
N SER A 36 17.76 -21.43 24.10
CA SER A 36 18.22 -20.89 25.37
C SER A 36 18.46 -22.00 26.39
N PRO A 37 19.52 -21.94 27.21
CA PRO A 37 19.72 -22.86 28.32
C PRO A 37 18.53 -22.84 29.29
N ALA A 38 18.07 -24.02 29.73
CA ALA A 38 16.91 -24.15 30.60
C ALA A 38 17.14 -23.51 32.00
N ALA A 39 18.38 -23.53 32.50
CA ALA A 39 18.73 -23.02 33.83
C ALA A 39 18.48 -21.52 34.00
N PHE A 40 18.63 -20.72 32.92
CA PHE A 40 18.52 -19.26 32.96
C PHE A 40 17.19 -18.73 32.40
N HIS A 41 16.21 -19.62 32.24
CA HIS A 41 14.95 -19.25 31.60
C HIS A 41 14.20 -18.14 32.36
N GLU A 42 14.17 -18.19 33.69
CA GLU A 42 13.45 -17.20 34.49
C GLU A 42 14.16 -15.85 34.51
N GLN A 43 15.49 -15.83 34.60
CA GLN A 43 16.29 -14.61 34.54
C GLN A 43 16.12 -13.92 33.18
N ARG A 44 16.16 -14.69 32.08
CA ARG A 44 15.88 -14.16 30.74
C ARG A 44 14.47 -13.57 30.65
N ARG A 45 13.47 -14.30 31.14
CA ARG A 45 12.07 -13.85 31.13
C ARG A 45 11.89 -12.56 31.96
N SER A 46 12.52 -12.48 33.13
CA SER A 46 12.52 -11.29 33.97
C SER A 46 13.16 -10.09 33.26
N LEU A 47 14.31 -10.30 32.60
CA LEU A 47 14.98 -9.26 31.83
C LEU A 47 14.16 -8.82 30.61
N GLU A 48 13.50 -9.74 29.91
CA GLU A 48 12.57 -9.43 28.81
C GLU A 48 11.37 -8.61 29.31
N ARG A 49 10.81 -8.94 30.48
CA ARG A 49 9.75 -8.15 31.12
C ARG A 49 10.23 -6.76 31.53
N ALA A 50 11.37 -6.64 32.19
CA ALA A 50 11.92 -5.34 32.59
C ALA A 50 12.14 -4.44 31.36
N ARG A 51 12.67 -5.00 30.27
CA ARG A 51 12.83 -4.28 29.00
C ARG A 51 11.50 -3.77 28.43
N THR A 52 10.46 -4.61 28.42
CA THR A 52 9.14 -4.19 27.91
C THR A 52 8.49 -3.17 28.84
N GLU A 53 8.63 -3.33 30.15
CA GLU A 53 8.16 -2.36 31.15
C GLU A 53 8.81 -0.99 30.95
N ASP A 54 10.13 -0.91 30.83
CA ASP A 54 10.84 0.36 30.64
C ASP A 54 10.50 1.01 29.30
N TYR A 55 10.36 0.20 28.25
CA TYR A 55 9.88 0.65 26.94
C TYR A 55 8.48 1.26 27.03
N LEU A 56 7.55 0.57 27.69
CA LEU A 56 6.17 1.05 27.87
C LEU A 56 6.11 2.29 28.76
N LYS A 57 6.84 2.33 29.87
CA LYS A 57 6.95 3.53 30.73
C LYS A 57 7.43 4.76 29.95
N ARG A 58 8.37 4.59 29.02
CA ARG A 58 8.79 5.67 28.12
C ARG A 58 7.67 6.07 27.14
N LYS A 59 7.01 5.09 26.49
CA LYS A 59 5.95 5.35 25.52
C LYS A 59 4.69 5.98 26.11
N ILE A 60 4.35 5.65 27.35
CA ILE A 60 3.23 6.26 28.08
C ILE A 60 3.51 7.73 28.37
N ARG A 61 4.74 8.08 28.79
CA ARG A 61 5.15 9.47 29.03
C ARG A 61 5.10 10.32 27.75
N SER A 62 5.52 9.75 26.63
CA SER A 62 5.52 10.41 25.33
C SER A 62 4.24 10.15 24.52
N ARG A 63 3.10 9.87 25.17
CA ARG A 63 1.85 9.54 24.47
C ARG A 63 1.24 10.82 23.89
N PRO A 64 1.05 10.91 22.56
CA PRO A 64 0.44 12.08 21.94
C PRO A 64 -1.04 12.20 22.32
N GLU A 65 -1.54 13.44 22.36
CA GLU A 65 -2.94 13.76 22.62
C GLU A 65 -3.80 13.44 21.37
N ARG A 66 -5.10 13.23 21.55
CA ARG A 66 -6.01 12.94 20.44
C ARG A 66 -5.98 14.03 19.37
N SER A 67 -5.96 15.31 19.78
CA SER A 67 -5.91 16.46 18.87
C SER A 67 -4.68 16.45 17.95
N GLU A 68 -3.52 16.01 18.46
CA GLU A 68 -2.32 15.87 17.66
C GLU A 68 -2.45 14.77 16.61
N LEU A 69 -3.03 13.62 16.97
CA LEU A 69 -3.31 12.53 16.04
C LEU A 69 -4.31 12.94 14.94
N VAL A 70 -5.27 13.79 15.29
CA VAL A 70 -6.25 14.36 14.36
C VAL A 70 -5.57 15.36 13.41
N ARG A 71 -4.74 16.27 13.93
CA ARG A 71 -3.95 17.22 13.12
C ARG A 71 -3.05 16.50 12.11
N MET A 72 -2.50 15.36 12.51
CA MET A 72 -1.68 14.50 11.64
C MET A 72 -2.50 13.63 10.67
N HIS A 73 -3.83 13.72 10.68
CA HIS A 73 -4.75 12.90 9.87
C HIS A 73 -4.60 11.38 10.12
N ILE A 74 -4.18 10.98 11.33
CA ILE A 74 -4.18 9.58 11.77
C ILE A 74 -5.57 9.19 12.29
N LEU A 75 -6.21 10.10 13.04
CA LEU A 75 -7.60 9.97 13.49
C LEU A 75 -8.48 10.98 12.77
N GLU A 76 -9.75 10.62 12.58
CA GLU A 76 -10.74 11.51 11.98
C GLU A 76 -11.22 12.59 12.96
N GLU A 77 -11.51 13.79 12.41
CA GLU A 77 -12.12 14.93 13.10
C GLU A 77 -13.61 14.66 13.39
N THR A 78 -13.92 13.64 14.19
CA THR A 78 -15.32 13.32 14.50
C THR A 78 -15.48 12.88 15.95
N SER A 79 -16.54 13.38 16.60
CA SER A 79 -16.97 12.98 17.96
C SER A 79 -17.83 11.70 17.97
N ALA A 80 -17.99 11.04 16.83
CA ALA A 80 -18.82 9.85 16.68
C ALA A 80 -18.14 8.60 17.24
N GLU A 81 -18.97 7.65 17.65
CA GLU A 81 -18.57 6.34 18.18
C GLU A 81 -17.62 5.61 17.20
N PRO A 82 -16.56 4.93 17.67
CA PRO A 82 -15.54 4.33 16.79
C PRO A 82 -16.10 3.39 15.71
N SER A 83 -17.20 2.68 16.00
CA SER A 83 -17.83 1.78 15.02
C SER A 83 -18.41 2.49 13.79
N LEU A 84 -18.80 3.77 13.93
CA LEU A 84 -19.48 4.55 12.89
C LEU A 84 -18.53 5.39 12.04
N GLN A 85 -17.33 5.69 12.54
CA GLN A 85 -16.37 6.60 11.89
C GLN A 85 -16.06 6.19 10.45
N ALA A 86 -15.83 4.89 10.20
CA ALA A 86 -15.56 4.38 8.86
C ALA A 86 -16.74 4.59 7.88
N LYS A 87 -17.97 4.37 8.35
CA LYS A 87 -19.19 4.57 7.55
C LYS A 87 -19.41 6.05 7.26
N GLN A 88 -19.21 6.90 8.26
CA GLN A 88 -19.33 8.34 8.13
C GLN A 88 -18.30 8.92 7.16
N LEU A 89 -17.04 8.47 7.23
CA LEU A 89 -16.00 8.90 6.29
C LEU A 89 -16.34 8.50 4.86
N ARG A 90 -16.85 7.28 4.65
CA ARG A 90 -17.31 6.81 3.34
C ARG A 90 -18.44 7.68 2.79
N LEU A 91 -19.43 8.01 3.64
CA LEU A 91 -20.54 8.90 3.27
C LEU A 91 -20.05 10.31 2.94
N LYS A 92 -19.15 10.88 3.75
CA LYS A 92 -18.54 12.20 3.52
C LYS A 92 -17.82 12.24 2.17
N ARG A 93 -17.04 11.21 1.85
CA ARG A 93 -16.35 11.09 0.56
C ARG A 93 -17.31 10.97 -0.62
N ALA A 94 -18.37 10.17 -0.50
CA ALA A 94 -19.37 10.03 -1.55
C ALA A 94 -20.08 11.37 -1.84
N ARG A 95 -20.57 12.03 -0.80
CA ARG A 95 -21.21 13.35 -0.94
C ARG A 95 -20.28 14.38 -1.58
N LEU A 96 -19.02 14.44 -1.16
CA LEU A 96 -18.05 15.34 -1.76
C LEU A 96 -17.78 15.02 -3.24
N ALA A 97 -17.76 13.74 -3.62
CA ALA A 97 -17.57 13.34 -5.01
C ALA A 97 -18.76 13.77 -5.88
N ASP A 98 -19.98 13.55 -5.39
CA ASP A 98 -21.22 13.95 -6.07
C ASP A 98 -21.28 15.48 -6.23
N ASP A 99 -21.04 16.24 -5.15
CA ASP A 99 -21.00 17.70 -5.15
C ASP A 99 -19.95 18.25 -6.14
N LEU A 100 -18.78 17.61 -6.22
CA LEU A 100 -17.73 18.00 -7.16
C LEU A 100 -18.12 17.66 -8.59
N ASN A 101 -18.78 16.54 -8.82
CA ASN A 101 -19.24 16.12 -10.14
C ASN A 101 -20.25 17.12 -10.72
N ASP A 102 -21.19 17.61 -9.90
CA ASP A 102 -22.15 18.64 -10.32
C ASP A 102 -21.46 19.96 -10.66
N LYS A 103 -20.48 20.37 -9.85
CA LYS A 103 -19.68 21.59 -10.09
C LYS A 103 -18.82 21.50 -11.36
N ILE A 104 -18.29 20.31 -11.67
CA ILE A 104 -17.51 20.08 -12.87
C ILE A 104 -18.42 20.05 -14.11
N SER A 105 -19.62 19.45 -13.99
CA SER A 105 -20.63 19.43 -15.05
C SER A 105 -21.03 20.84 -15.51
N HIS A 106 -21.06 21.80 -14.59
CA HIS A 106 -21.36 23.21 -14.87
C HIS A 106 -20.12 24.08 -15.06
N ARG A 107 -18.95 23.49 -15.31
CA ARG A 107 -17.73 24.26 -15.54
C ARG A 107 -17.90 25.15 -16.77
N PRO A 108 -17.83 26.49 -16.63
CA PRO A 108 -18.01 27.38 -17.77
C PRO A 108 -16.87 27.17 -18.77
N GLY A 109 -17.20 27.15 -20.06
CA GLY A 109 -16.22 26.96 -21.13
C GLY A 109 -15.20 28.11 -21.19
N PRO A 110 -14.03 27.89 -21.81
CA PRO A 110 -12.95 28.88 -21.89
C PRO A 110 -13.39 30.25 -22.43
N SER A 111 -14.28 30.29 -23.42
CA SER A 111 -14.80 31.52 -24.02
C SER A 111 -15.62 32.36 -23.03
N SER A 112 -16.44 31.70 -22.20
CA SER A 112 -17.27 32.34 -21.17
C SER A 112 -16.47 32.82 -19.95
N TRP A 113 -15.27 32.25 -19.75
CA TRP A 113 -14.33 32.65 -18.69
C TRP A 113 -13.55 33.91 -19.07
N CYS A 114 -13.11 34.03 -20.33
CA CYS A 114 -12.35 35.18 -20.82
C CYS A 114 -13.15 36.49 -20.84
N THR A 115 -14.48 36.43 -21.05
CA THR A 115 -15.34 37.63 -21.05
C THR A 115 -15.59 38.19 -19.65
N ARG A 116 -15.42 37.36 -18.62
CA ARG A 116 -15.60 37.72 -17.20
C ARG A 116 -14.26 38.07 -16.56
N THR A 117 -13.59 39.08 -17.13
CA THR A 117 -12.58 39.97 -16.49
C THR A 117 -11.38 39.39 -15.71
N SER A 118 -11.04 38.10 -15.78
CA SER A 118 -9.90 37.53 -15.01
C SER A 118 -8.72 36.95 -15.81
N CYS A 119 -8.65 37.11 -17.14
CA CYS A 119 -7.47 36.67 -17.91
C CYS A 119 -6.62 37.87 -18.37
N PRO A 120 -5.48 38.19 -17.73
CA PRO A 120 -4.63 39.30 -18.14
C PRO A 120 -3.52 38.80 -19.09
N TRP A 121 -3.83 38.15 -20.22
CA TRP A 121 -2.84 37.89 -21.27
C TRP A 121 -3.50 37.84 -22.65
N PRO A 122 -2.96 38.54 -23.67
CA PRO A 122 -3.26 38.20 -25.05
C PRO A 122 -2.66 36.80 -25.32
N SER A 123 -3.47 35.87 -25.79
CA SER A 123 -3.05 34.49 -26.03
C SER A 123 -1.89 34.40 -27.04
N PRO A 124 -0.73 33.78 -26.73
CA PRO A 124 0.32 33.52 -27.72
C PRO A 124 0.01 32.36 -28.69
N TRP A 125 -1.09 31.66 -28.50
CA TRP A 125 -1.37 30.38 -29.17
C TRP A 125 -2.06 30.51 -30.53
N THR A 126 -2.27 31.73 -31.03
CA THR A 126 -2.89 31.95 -32.35
C THR A 126 -1.93 32.36 -33.46
N THR A 127 -0.62 32.47 -33.25
CA THR A 127 0.31 32.62 -34.40
C THR A 127 1.75 32.21 -34.05
N ASN A 128 2.21 31.10 -34.65
CA ASN A 128 3.61 30.85 -35.03
C ASN A 128 4.70 30.42 -34.00
N CYS A 129 4.41 29.57 -33.01
CA CYS A 129 5.51 28.90 -32.25
C CYS A 129 5.67 27.39 -32.50
N TRP A 130 4.62 26.66 -32.90
CA TRP A 130 4.69 25.19 -33.11
C TRP A 130 5.19 24.76 -34.49
N VAL A 131 5.50 25.69 -35.39
CA VAL A 131 5.99 25.34 -36.74
C VAL A 131 7.51 25.14 -36.74
N ASN A 132 8.26 25.87 -35.90
CA ASN A 132 9.72 25.85 -35.94
C ASN A 132 10.35 24.72 -35.11
N GLU A 133 9.75 24.34 -33.98
CA GLU A 133 10.28 23.26 -33.13
C GLU A 133 10.01 21.87 -33.73
N TYR A 134 8.84 21.68 -34.35
CA TYR A 134 8.53 20.46 -35.10
C TYR A 134 9.40 20.30 -36.35
N LEU A 135 9.73 21.39 -37.05
CA LEU A 135 10.64 21.31 -38.21
C LEU A 135 12.04 20.83 -37.79
N LEU A 136 12.57 21.35 -36.67
CA LEU A 136 13.88 20.95 -36.14
C LEU A 136 13.89 19.48 -35.69
N LEU A 137 12.85 19.01 -35.00
CA LEU A 137 12.69 17.61 -34.62
C LEU A 137 12.54 16.67 -35.84
N VAL A 138 11.83 17.12 -36.89
CA VAL A 138 11.68 16.36 -38.14
C VAL A 138 12.99 16.32 -38.94
N GLN A 139 13.82 17.37 -38.89
CA GLN A 139 15.13 17.34 -39.53
C GLN A 139 16.13 16.46 -38.77
N LEU A 140 16.18 16.55 -37.43
CA LEU A 140 17.02 15.71 -36.56
C LEU A 140 16.71 14.21 -36.70
N THR A 141 15.43 13.85 -36.81
CA THR A 141 15.02 12.44 -37.00
C THR A 141 15.40 11.90 -38.38
N LYS A 142 15.38 12.73 -39.44
CA LYS A 142 15.86 12.33 -40.77
C LYS A 142 17.38 12.14 -40.82
N THR A 143 18.16 12.95 -40.10
CA THR A 143 19.62 12.78 -40.02
C THR A 143 20.01 11.54 -39.22
N LEU A 144 19.37 11.30 -38.07
CA LEU A 144 19.61 10.13 -37.23
C LEU A 144 19.24 8.81 -37.92
N VAL A 145 18.09 8.75 -38.61
CA VAL A 145 17.66 7.55 -39.36
C VAL A 145 18.62 7.23 -40.51
N THR A 146 19.19 8.26 -41.16
CA THR A 146 20.18 8.08 -42.23
C THR A 146 21.54 7.64 -41.68
N ALA A 147 21.97 8.19 -40.54
CA ALA A 147 23.20 7.80 -39.85
C ALA A 147 23.13 6.36 -39.31
N LEU A 148 21.98 5.95 -38.77
CA LEU A 148 21.73 4.57 -38.31
C LEU A 148 21.63 3.56 -39.45
N ARG A 149 21.33 3.99 -40.69
CA ARG A 149 21.34 3.14 -41.88
C ARG A 149 22.76 2.91 -42.42
N TYR A 150 23.68 3.85 -42.22
CA TYR A 150 25.10 3.72 -42.59
C TYR A 150 25.90 2.86 -41.61
N MET A 151 25.43 2.69 -40.37
CA MET A 151 26.05 1.84 -39.35
C MET A 151 25.28 0.52 -39.23
N ASN A 152 25.65 -0.45 -40.06
CA ASN A 152 25.07 -1.79 -40.13
C ASN A 152 25.13 -2.50 -38.76
N PHE A 153 24.08 -2.38 -37.93
CA PHE A 153 23.97 -3.01 -36.62
C PHE A 153 23.18 -4.34 -36.73
N PRO A 154 23.76 -5.48 -36.34
CA PRO A 154 23.11 -6.78 -36.44
C PRO A 154 22.02 -6.91 -35.37
N ILE A 155 20.78 -7.10 -35.80
CA ILE A 155 19.65 -7.40 -34.91
C ILE A 155 19.76 -8.86 -34.49
N GLN A 156 20.22 -9.09 -33.26
CA GLN A 156 20.00 -10.37 -32.58
C GLN A 156 18.61 -10.35 -31.94
N ASN A 157 17.91 -11.46 -32.19
CA ASN A 157 16.48 -11.62 -32.08
C ASN A 157 16.06 -12.05 -30.67
N ASN A 158 14.78 -11.87 -30.39
CA ASN A 158 13.94 -12.67 -29.49
C ASN A 158 13.97 -12.36 -27.98
N GLN A 159 12.91 -11.73 -27.44
CA GLN A 159 11.78 -12.47 -26.85
C GLN A 159 10.72 -11.50 -26.26
N LEU A 160 9.48 -11.69 -26.75
CA LEU A 160 8.17 -11.51 -26.08
C LEU A 160 7.70 -10.13 -25.61
N ILE A 161 7.02 -9.47 -26.55
CA ILE A 161 5.85 -8.61 -26.33
C ILE A 161 4.69 -9.47 -25.76
N ARG A 162 3.96 -8.97 -24.76
CA ARG A 162 2.48 -8.79 -24.74
C ARG A 162 1.94 -8.78 -23.30
N HIS A 163 1.57 -7.61 -22.81
CA HIS A 163 0.29 -7.50 -22.10
C HIS A 163 -0.51 -6.30 -22.63
N ARG A 164 -1.67 -6.70 -23.15
CA ARG A 164 -2.74 -5.96 -23.82
C ARG A 164 -3.45 -5.08 -22.79
N TRP A 165 -3.41 -3.76 -22.98
CA TRP A 165 -4.34 -2.85 -22.31
C TRP A 165 -5.68 -2.87 -23.05
N HIS A 166 -6.65 -3.59 -22.50
CA HIS A 166 -8.06 -3.42 -22.86
C HIS A 166 -8.51 -2.05 -22.32
N LYS A 167 -8.78 -1.09 -23.20
CA LYS A 167 -9.53 0.13 -22.84
C LYS A 167 -11.04 -0.18 -22.95
N PRO A 168 -11.88 0.17 -21.97
CA PRO A 168 -13.33 0.13 -22.15
C PRO A 168 -13.76 1.30 -23.04
N ALA A 169 -14.68 1.02 -23.96
CA ALA A 169 -15.32 2.01 -24.82
C ALA A 169 -16.27 2.88 -23.98
N VAL A 170 -16.06 4.20 -23.98
CA VAL A 170 -17.05 5.16 -23.54
C VAL A 170 -17.85 5.56 -24.78
N ALA A 171 -19.08 5.07 -24.88
CA ALA A 171 -20.03 5.48 -25.91
C ALA A 171 -20.63 6.83 -25.48
N TYR A 172 -20.39 7.88 -26.26
CA TYR A 172 -21.20 9.09 -26.22
C TYR A 172 -22.52 8.80 -26.93
N ARG A 173 -23.63 9.09 -26.27
CA ARG A 173 -24.93 9.38 -26.88
C ARG A 173 -25.49 10.62 -26.20
#